data_AF-A0A395MIL2-F1
#
_entry.id   AF-A0A395MIL2-F1
#
_cell.length_a   1.000
_cell.length_b   1.000
_cell.length_c   1.000
_cell.angle_alpha   90.00
_cell.angle_beta   90.00
_cell.angle_gamma   90.00
#
_symmetry.space_group_name_H-M   'P 1'
#
loop_
_entity.id
_entity.type
_entity.pdbx_description
1 polymer ?
#
loop_
_entity_poly.entity_id
_entity_poly.type
_entity_poly.pdbx_seq_one_letter_code
_entity_poly.pdbx_strand_id
1 'polypeptide(L)'
;MFLKVSFFLCGFVDVDEEVFNNYEGGVAVEAAIPWQKNPFQNCSFTLQENDTCYQEWSNSHTGPYGRGAAPLSLLYRSSVNETNDSDLYIFGAAGTVFRGYFPEYSTWQAPPASWFWSVVKMQTGNQAGTVTLRSKDPRQVPEINFNFYFQNGDRGIIAIQEGIEHTFPVFNATG
;
A
#
# COMPACT_ATOMS: atom_id res chain seq x y z
N MET A 1 -17.24 -14.61 -1.24
CA MET A 1 -16.04 -13.75 -1.39
C MET A 1 -16.46 -12.58 -2.27
N PHE A 2 -16.62 -11.39 -1.70
CA PHE A 2 -16.86 -10.17 -2.47
C PHE A 2 -15.52 -9.47 -2.67
N LEU A 3 -15.14 -9.20 -3.92
CA LEU A 3 -13.86 -8.58 -4.27
C LEU A 3 -14.05 -7.08 -4.48
N LYS A 4 -13.22 -6.27 -3.82
CA LYS A 4 -13.12 -4.83 -4.11
C LYS A 4 -11.66 -4.50 -4.38
N VAL A 5 -11.32 -4.25 -5.63
CA VAL A 5 -10.01 -3.72 -6.06
C VAL A 5 -10.06 -2.20 -5.92
N SER A 6 -9.08 -1.61 -5.24
CA SER A 6 -8.95 -0.15 -5.09
C SER A 6 -7.52 0.25 -5.47
N PHE A 7 -7.36 1.25 -6.32
CA PHE A 7 -6.05 1.77 -6.71
C PHE A 7 -5.70 2.95 -5.82
N PHE A 8 -4.45 3.00 -5.33
CA PHE A 8 -3.91 4.12 -4.57
C PHE A 8 -2.51 4.43 -5.08
N LEU A 9 -2.10 5.70 -5.12
CA LEU A 9 -0.80 6.14 -5.61
C LEU A 9 -0.15 7.03 -4.54
N CYS A 10 1.07 6.71 -4.11
CA CYS A 10 1.86 7.53 -3.21
C CYS A 10 3.28 7.66 -3.76
N GLY A 11 3.82 8.87 -3.89
CA GLY A 11 5.18 9.12 -4.36
C GLY A 11 5.77 10.43 -3.87
N PHE A 12 7.10 10.49 -3.76
CA PHE A 12 7.90 11.68 -3.50
C PHE A 12 8.34 12.30 -4.84
N VAL A 13 8.41 13.64 -4.89
CA VAL A 13 8.70 14.41 -6.11
C VAL A 13 9.99 15.20 -5.90
N ASP A 14 11.00 14.98 -6.74
CA ASP A 14 12.16 15.87 -6.89
C ASP A 14 11.93 16.84 -8.06
N VAL A 15 12.48 18.05 -7.95
CA VAL A 15 12.39 19.08 -8.99
C VAL A 15 13.55 18.89 -9.95
N ASP A 16 13.35 18.08 -10.99
CA ASP A 16 14.10 18.06 -12.26
C ASP A 16 13.30 17.21 -13.28
N GLU A 17 13.61 17.34 -14.58
CA GLU A 17 12.96 16.57 -15.66
C GLU A 17 13.14 15.06 -15.43
N GLU A 18 12.08 14.29 -15.72
CA GLU A 18 11.91 12.84 -15.44
C GLU A 18 11.42 12.52 -14.01
N VAL A 19 10.13 12.75 -13.77
CA VAL A 19 9.48 12.31 -12.52
C VAL A 19 9.14 10.83 -12.58
N PHE A 20 9.71 10.06 -11.66
CA PHE A 20 9.41 8.64 -11.49
C PHE A 20 8.45 8.42 -10.32
N ASN A 21 7.59 7.43 -10.45
CA ASN A 21 6.81 6.93 -9.33
C ASN A 21 6.55 5.43 -9.50
N ASN A 22 6.25 4.78 -8.39
CA ASN A 22 5.77 3.41 -8.38
C ASN A 22 4.27 3.37 -8.68
N TYR A 23 3.81 2.27 -9.26
CA TYR A 23 2.37 2.03 -9.46
C TYR A 23 1.88 1.05 -8.43
N GLU A 24 0.76 1.36 -7.79
CA GLU A 24 0.26 0.59 -6.67
C GLU A 24 -1.21 0.18 -6.90
N GLY A 25 -1.48 -1.10 -6.72
CA GLY A 25 -2.81 -1.70 -6.77
C GLY A 25 -3.14 -2.38 -5.44
N GLY A 26 -4.33 -2.11 -4.92
CA GLY A 26 -4.81 -2.70 -3.66
C GLY A 26 -5.72 -3.90 -3.89
N VAL A 27 -5.46 -4.97 -3.15
CA VAL A 27 -6.34 -6.15 -3.04
C VAL A 27 -6.92 -6.18 -1.64
N ALA A 28 -8.24 -6.18 -1.52
CA ALA A 28 -8.95 -6.40 -0.27
C ALA A 28 -9.77 -7.69 -0.35
N VAL A 29 -9.63 -8.54 0.67
CA VAL A 29 -10.41 -9.77 0.82
C VAL A 29 -11.03 -9.87 2.20
N GLU A 30 -12.07 -10.68 2.32
CA GLU A 30 -12.76 -10.95 3.58
C GLU A 30 -12.83 -12.47 3.77
N ALA A 31 -12.31 -12.94 4.91
CA ALA A 31 -12.35 -14.34 5.30
C ALA A 31 -13.70 -14.70 5.94
N ALA A 32 -14.03 -16.00 5.99
CA ALA A 32 -15.26 -16.48 6.65
C ALA A 32 -15.18 -16.37 8.18
N ILE A 33 -13.97 -16.32 8.75
CA ILE A 33 -13.70 -16.17 10.18
C ILE A 33 -12.64 -15.08 10.39
N PRO A 34 -12.60 -14.43 11.57
CA PRO A 34 -11.52 -13.50 11.91
C PRO A 34 -10.15 -14.16 11.81
N TRP A 35 -9.15 -13.42 11.32
CA TRP A 35 -7.78 -13.89 11.23
C TRP A 35 -7.20 -14.16 12.62
N GLN A 36 -6.59 -15.33 12.81
CA GLN A 36 -5.93 -15.69 14.06
C GLN A 36 -4.63 -14.89 14.23
N LYS A 37 -4.24 -14.61 15.49
CA LYS A 37 -3.01 -13.86 15.85
C LYS A 37 -2.96 -12.42 15.33
N ASN A 38 -4.09 -11.73 15.23
CA ASN A 38 -4.11 -10.29 14.97
C ASN A 38 -3.44 -9.53 16.16
N PRO A 39 -2.28 -8.87 15.97
CA PRO A 39 -1.61 -8.15 17.05
C PRO A 39 -2.44 -6.98 17.59
N PHE A 40 -3.43 -6.50 16.83
CA PHE A 40 -4.29 -5.38 17.20
C PHE A 40 -5.64 -5.81 17.80
N GLN A 41 -5.87 -7.11 18.04
CA GLN A 41 -7.17 -7.62 18.51
C GLN A 41 -7.69 -6.96 19.81
N ASN A 42 -6.78 -6.55 20.70
CA ASN A 42 -7.11 -5.94 21.98
C ASN A 42 -6.93 -4.40 22.00
N CYS A 43 -6.71 -3.78 20.83
CA CYS A 43 -6.49 -2.35 20.73
C CYS A 43 -7.79 -1.63 20.36
N SER A 44 -8.18 -0.62 21.15
CA SER A 44 -9.40 0.15 20.91
C SER A 44 -9.23 1.28 19.89
N PHE A 45 -7.98 1.67 19.61
CA PHE A 45 -7.61 2.82 18.76
C PHE A 45 -8.19 4.16 19.23
N THR A 46 -8.52 4.28 20.52
CA THR A 46 -9.03 5.54 21.10
C THR A 46 -7.91 6.47 21.52
N LEU A 47 -6.69 5.96 21.73
CA LEU A 47 -5.55 6.71 22.27
C LEU A 47 -5.88 7.41 23.61
N GLN A 48 -6.76 6.78 24.39
CA GLN A 48 -7.21 7.23 25.71
C GLN A 48 -6.62 6.35 26.81
N GLU A 49 -6.81 6.72 28.07
CA GLU A 49 -6.31 5.94 29.22
C GLU A 49 -6.82 4.51 29.28
N ASN A 50 -8.01 4.24 28.72
CA ASN A 50 -8.59 2.91 28.64
C ASN A 50 -8.04 2.04 27.50
N ASP A 51 -7.26 2.61 26.58
CA ASP A 51 -6.64 1.87 25.49
C ASP A 51 -5.36 1.20 26.00
N THR A 52 -5.43 -0.10 26.27
CA THR A 52 -4.30 -0.85 26.81
C THR A 52 -3.09 -0.86 25.87
N CYS A 53 -3.32 -0.82 24.56
CA CYS A 53 -2.24 -0.77 23.58
C CYS A 53 -1.55 0.61 23.58
N TYR A 54 -2.31 1.68 23.79
CA TYR A 54 -1.76 3.02 24.00
C TYR A 54 -0.94 3.10 25.29
N GLN A 55 -1.45 2.53 26.38
CA GLN A 55 -0.74 2.50 27.66
C GLN A 55 0.57 1.71 27.57
N GLU A 56 0.57 0.55 26.90
CA GLU A 56 1.81 -0.20 26.68
C GLU A 56 2.82 0.64 25.88
N TRP A 57 2.42 1.19 24.73
CA TRP A 57 3.30 2.00 23.91
C TRP A 57 3.82 3.24 24.65
N SER A 58 2.96 3.95 25.39
CA SER A 58 3.35 5.15 26.13
C SER A 58 4.35 4.86 27.25
N ASN A 59 4.29 3.68 27.88
CA ASN A 59 5.15 3.35 29.03
C ASN A 59 6.46 2.68 28.61
N SER A 60 6.41 1.74 27.66
CA SER A 60 7.57 0.92 27.28
C SER A 60 8.01 1.11 25.83
N HIS A 61 7.29 1.89 25.02
CA HIS A 61 7.51 2.01 23.57
C HIS A 61 7.43 0.66 22.84
N THR A 62 6.70 -0.30 23.43
CA THR A 62 6.44 -1.62 22.85
C THR A 62 4.98 -1.77 22.43
N GLY A 63 4.59 -3.00 22.12
CA GLY A 63 3.20 -3.32 21.83
C GLY A 63 2.79 -3.04 20.40
N PRO A 64 1.50 -3.24 20.07
CA PRO A 64 0.99 -3.12 18.72
C PRO A 64 1.18 -1.72 18.10
N TYR A 65 1.06 -0.65 18.90
CA TYR A 65 1.25 0.73 18.41
C TYR A 65 2.72 1.13 18.21
N GLY A 66 3.67 0.35 18.73
CA GLY A 66 5.11 0.52 18.46
C GLY A 66 5.59 -0.22 17.21
N ARG A 67 4.72 -0.98 16.54
CA ARG A 67 5.07 -1.76 15.34
C ARG A 67 4.59 -1.06 14.07
N GLY A 68 5.38 -1.19 13.00
CA GLY A 68 4.98 -0.72 11.67
C GLY A 68 3.72 -1.44 11.17
N ALA A 69 2.95 -0.76 10.32
CA ALA A 69 1.85 -1.37 9.58
C ALA A 69 2.37 -2.42 8.57
N ALA A 70 1.48 -3.27 8.08
CA ALA A 70 1.78 -4.31 7.08
C ALA A 70 2.93 -5.28 7.48
N PRO A 71 2.70 -6.16 8.47
CA PRO A 71 3.73 -7.04 9.03
C PRO A 71 4.21 -8.13 8.06
N LEU A 72 3.53 -8.31 6.91
CA LEU A 72 3.92 -9.29 5.90
C LEU A 72 4.27 -8.57 4.61
N SER A 73 5.43 -8.92 4.06
CA SER A 73 5.85 -8.48 2.75
C SER A 73 6.55 -9.59 1.98
N LEU A 74 6.47 -9.49 0.66
CA LEU A 74 7.08 -10.42 -0.29
C LEU A 74 7.56 -9.67 -1.52
N LEU A 75 8.71 -10.10 -2.01
CA LEU A 75 9.26 -9.66 -3.29
C LEU A 75 8.86 -10.69 -4.35
N TYR A 76 8.34 -10.19 -5.46
CA TYR A 76 7.91 -11.03 -6.58
C TYR A 76 8.49 -10.51 -7.88
N ARG A 77 8.95 -11.43 -8.72
CA ARG A 77 9.46 -11.13 -10.06
C ARG A 77 8.41 -11.50 -11.08
N SER A 78 7.87 -10.49 -11.76
CA SER A 78 6.90 -10.66 -12.84
C SER A 78 7.55 -11.29 -14.09
N SER A 79 6.73 -11.84 -14.98
CA SER A 79 7.18 -12.40 -16.25
C SER A 79 7.71 -11.35 -17.23
N VAL A 80 7.31 -10.08 -17.03
CA VAL A 80 7.66 -8.93 -17.89
C VAL A 80 8.77 -8.06 -17.31
N ASN A 81 9.48 -8.57 -16.30
CA ASN A 81 10.63 -7.90 -15.70
C ASN A 81 11.77 -7.68 -16.71
N GLU A 82 12.48 -6.56 -16.60
CA GLU A 82 13.57 -6.17 -17.51
C GLU A 82 14.96 -6.57 -17.00
N THR A 83 15.03 -7.03 -15.76
CA THR A 83 16.23 -7.39 -14.99
C THR A 83 16.08 -8.80 -14.39
N ASN A 84 17.11 -9.24 -13.66
CA ASN A 84 17.03 -10.48 -12.89
C ASN A 84 16.50 -10.29 -11.46
N ASP A 85 16.22 -9.05 -11.05
CA ASP A 85 15.71 -8.72 -9.71
C ASP A 85 14.19 -8.81 -9.62
N SER A 86 13.63 -8.68 -8.42
CA SER A 86 12.17 -8.56 -8.25
C SER A 86 11.70 -7.14 -8.54
N ASP A 87 10.63 -7.01 -9.32
CA ASP A 87 10.04 -5.72 -9.71
C ASP A 87 8.72 -5.39 -9.01
N LEU A 88 8.16 -6.35 -8.27
CA LEU A 88 7.02 -6.16 -7.41
C LEU A 88 7.41 -6.26 -5.94
N TYR A 89 6.91 -5.31 -5.15
CA TYR A 89 6.88 -5.37 -3.70
C TYR A 89 5.43 -5.45 -3.25
N ILE A 90 5.11 -6.52 -2.54
CA ILE A 90 3.76 -6.81 -2.10
C ILE A 90 3.76 -6.81 -0.57
N PHE A 91 2.93 -5.98 0.06
CA PHE A 91 2.89 -5.87 1.53
C PHE A 91 1.47 -5.70 2.05
N GLY A 92 1.20 -6.22 3.24
CA GLY A 92 -0.17 -6.33 3.71
C GLY A 92 -0.32 -6.72 5.16
N ALA A 93 -1.57 -6.70 5.63
CA ALA A 93 -1.91 -7.16 6.97
C ALA A 93 -3.33 -7.74 7.04
N ALA A 94 -3.52 -8.63 8.00
CA ALA A 94 -4.82 -9.02 8.53
C ALA A 94 -5.47 -7.90 9.33
N GLY A 95 -6.80 -7.87 9.34
CA GLY A 95 -7.60 -6.97 10.16
C GLY A 95 -7.56 -5.50 9.72
N THR A 96 -7.02 -5.20 8.54
CA THR A 96 -6.93 -3.84 7.99
C THR A 96 -7.32 -3.81 6.52
N VAL A 97 -7.79 -2.65 6.06
CA VAL A 97 -7.96 -2.36 4.63
C VAL A 97 -7.55 -0.93 4.34
N PHE A 98 -6.57 -0.76 3.46
CA PHE A 98 -6.24 0.56 2.94
C PHE A 98 -7.06 0.83 1.66
N ARG A 99 -7.94 1.82 1.74
CA ARG A 99 -8.68 2.38 0.59
C ARG A 99 -8.21 3.81 0.28
N GLY A 100 -7.04 4.11 0.85
CA GLY A 100 -6.40 5.38 1.13
C GLY A 100 -7.24 6.48 1.75
N TYR A 101 -6.81 7.72 1.58
CA TYR A 101 -7.21 8.83 2.45
C TYR A 101 -8.55 9.42 2.03
N PHE A 102 -9.58 9.15 2.82
CA PHE A 102 -10.91 9.74 2.72
C PHE A 102 -11.28 10.45 4.05
N PRO A 103 -12.28 11.35 4.07
CA PRO A 103 -12.76 11.94 5.32
C PRO A 103 -13.07 10.85 6.35
N GLU A 104 -12.59 11.01 7.59
CA GLU A 104 -12.71 10.01 8.68
C GLU A 104 -11.83 8.75 8.55
N TYR A 105 -10.94 8.66 7.55
CA TYR A 105 -10.01 7.55 7.40
C TYR A 105 -9.24 7.22 8.71
N SER A 106 -8.85 8.24 9.48
CA SER A 106 -8.07 8.07 10.71
C SER A 106 -8.82 7.35 11.84
N THR A 107 -10.15 7.34 11.81
CA THR A 107 -10.99 6.67 12.82
C THR A 107 -11.71 5.45 12.28
N TRP A 108 -11.64 5.21 10.97
CA TRP A 108 -12.25 4.07 10.33
C TRP A 108 -11.48 2.77 10.64
N GLN A 109 -12.20 1.71 10.96
CA GLN A 109 -11.66 0.39 11.23
C GLN A 109 -12.24 -0.64 10.27
N ALA A 110 -11.38 -1.51 9.74
CA ALA A 110 -11.83 -2.64 8.93
C ALA A 110 -12.42 -3.75 9.82
N PRO A 111 -13.38 -4.54 9.32
CA PRO A 111 -13.80 -5.76 10.00
C PRO A 111 -12.61 -6.69 10.31
N PRO A 112 -12.56 -7.38 11.46
CA PRO A 112 -11.44 -8.25 11.84
C PRO A 112 -11.13 -9.40 10.86
N ALA A 113 -12.10 -9.80 10.04
CA ALA A 113 -11.93 -10.81 8.99
C ALA A 113 -11.36 -10.24 7.68
N SER A 114 -11.13 -8.93 7.60
CA SER A 114 -10.58 -8.29 6.40
C SER A 114 -9.10 -8.53 6.27
N TRP A 115 -8.59 -8.49 5.05
CA TRP A 115 -7.18 -8.43 4.73
C TRP A 115 -6.94 -7.46 3.59
N PHE A 116 -5.77 -6.80 3.62
CA PHE A 116 -5.29 -5.98 2.52
C PHE A 116 -3.87 -6.36 2.08
N TRP A 117 -3.67 -6.41 0.76
CA TRP A 117 -2.37 -6.33 0.10
C TRP A 117 -2.28 -5.06 -0.73
N SER A 118 -1.16 -4.36 -0.60
CA SER A 118 -0.66 -3.44 -1.61
C SER A 118 0.28 -4.21 -2.53
N VAL A 119 0.09 -4.08 -3.85
CA VAL A 119 0.96 -4.62 -4.90
C VAL A 119 1.61 -3.45 -5.61
N VAL A 120 2.90 -3.27 -5.41
CA VAL A 120 3.66 -2.12 -5.90
C VAL A 120 4.64 -2.52 -6.99
N LYS A 121 4.48 -1.97 -8.19
CA LYS A 121 5.46 -2.03 -9.27
C LYS A 121 6.53 -0.98 -9.05
N MET A 122 7.72 -1.44 -8.64
CA MET A 122 8.86 -0.58 -8.28
C MET A 122 9.70 -0.14 -9.49
N GLN A 123 9.63 -0.90 -10.58
CA GLN A 123 10.39 -0.66 -11.81
C GLN A 123 9.41 -0.38 -12.95
N THR A 124 8.83 0.82 -13.01
CA THR A 124 7.74 1.12 -13.95
C THR A 124 8.20 1.30 -15.39
N GLY A 125 9.47 1.64 -15.60
CA GLY A 125 10.01 1.90 -16.94
C GLY A 125 9.33 3.08 -17.64
N ASN A 126 8.71 3.98 -16.87
CA ASN A 126 8.07 5.20 -17.36
C ASN A 126 8.82 6.43 -16.86
N GLN A 127 9.44 7.14 -17.78
CA GLN A 127 10.21 8.37 -17.54
C GLN A 127 9.49 9.60 -18.12
N ALA A 128 8.21 9.48 -18.48
CA ALA A 128 7.46 10.55 -19.13
C ALA A 128 6.94 11.63 -18.15
N GLY A 129 7.22 11.51 -16.85
CA GLY A 129 6.73 12.45 -15.84
C GLY A 129 7.43 13.82 -15.92
N THR A 130 6.66 14.89 -15.74
CA THR A 130 7.16 16.28 -15.79
C THR A 130 6.73 17.08 -14.55
N VAL A 131 7.61 18.00 -14.14
CA VAL A 131 7.27 19.13 -13.25
C VAL A 131 7.64 20.42 -13.95
N THR A 132 6.71 21.36 -14.07
CA THR A 132 6.94 22.69 -14.64
C THR A 132 6.58 23.76 -13.63
N LEU A 133 7.56 24.59 -13.27
CA LEU A 133 7.33 25.73 -12.39
C LEU A 133 6.47 26.77 -13.11
N ARG A 134 5.35 27.17 -12.50
CA ARG A 134 4.48 28.23 -13.03
C ARG A 134 4.93 29.64 -12.61
N SER A 135 5.82 29.73 -11.62
CA SER A 135 6.27 30.97 -11.02
C SER A 135 7.58 30.78 -10.27
N LYS A 136 8.22 31.90 -9.90
CA LYS A 136 9.38 31.95 -8.99
C LYS A 136 8.96 31.95 -7.51
N ASP A 137 7.67 32.13 -7.21
CA ASP A 137 7.16 32.03 -5.83
C ASP A 137 7.13 30.55 -5.41
N PRO A 138 7.92 30.13 -4.41
CA PRO A 138 7.98 28.74 -3.97
C PRO A 138 6.68 28.26 -3.32
N ARG A 139 5.74 29.16 -3.01
CA ARG A 139 4.40 28.79 -2.50
C ARG A 139 3.41 28.48 -3.60
N GLN A 140 3.72 28.84 -4.84
CA GLN A 140 2.87 28.48 -5.97
C GLN A 140 3.15 27.04 -6.36
N VAL A 141 2.11 26.20 -6.25
CA VAL A 141 2.16 24.80 -6.67
C VAL A 141 2.62 24.76 -8.14
N PRO A 142 3.56 23.88 -8.53
CA PRO A 142 3.94 23.70 -9.92
C PRO A 142 2.87 22.91 -10.71
N GLU A 143 3.04 22.83 -12.02
CA GLU A 143 2.33 21.84 -12.83
C GLU A 143 3.08 20.52 -12.74
N ILE A 144 2.39 19.45 -12.31
CA ILE A 144 2.97 18.12 -12.14
C ILE A 144 2.13 17.15 -12.96
N ASN A 145 2.77 16.44 -13.89
CA ASN A 145 2.11 15.42 -14.69
C ASN A 145 2.99 14.17 -14.75
N PHE A 146 2.60 13.10 -14.08
CA PHE A 146 3.34 11.84 -14.07
C PHE A 146 3.23 11.05 -15.38
N ASN A 147 2.28 11.40 -16.27
CA ASN A 147 2.00 10.68 -17.51
C ASN A 147 1.95 9.15 -17.29
N PHE A 148 1.14 8.73 -16.31
CA PHE A 148 1.04 7.33 -15.87
C PHE A 148 0.81 6.38 -17.05
N TYR A 149 1.54 5.27 -17.08
CA TYR A 149 1.45 4.23 -18.13
C TYR A 149 1.75 4.71 -19.57
N PHE A 150 2.30 5.91 -19.76
CA PHE A 150 2.58 6.45 -21.09
C PHE A 150 3.68 5.66 -21.82
N GLN A 151 4.74 5.29 -21.10
CA GLN A 151 5.77 4.37 -21.57
C GLN A 151 5.65 3.03 -20.84
N ASN A 152 5.77 1.93 -21.57
CA ASN A 152 5.73 0.57 -21.04
C ASN A 152 4.49 0.26 -20.17
N GLY A 153 3.39 0.99 -20.38
CA GLY A 153 2.18 0.89 -19.56
C GLY A 153 1.62 -0.53 -19.48
N ASP A 154 1.55 -1.20 -20.63
CA ASP A 154 1.07 -2.59 -20.73
C ASP A 154 1.89 -3.54 -19.84
N ARG A 155 3.23 -3.38 -19.79
CA ARG A 155 4.08 -4.18 -18.89
C ARG A 155 3.78 -3.89 -17.43
N GLY A 156 3.61 -2.61 -17.06
CA GLY A 156 3.24 -2.22 -15.71
C GLY A 156 1.91 -2.85 -15.28
N ILE A 157 0.92 -2.87 -16.18
CA ILE A 157 -0.40 -3.48 -15.93
C ILE A 157 -0.28 -5.00 -15.78
N ILE A 158 0.43 -5.67 -16.70
CA ILE A 158 0.65 -7.13 -16.64
C ILE A 158 1.34 -7.52 -15.33
N ALA A 159 2.40 -6.80 -14.93
CA ALA A 159 3.11 -7.08 -13.69
C ALA A 159 2.19 -6.94 -12.46
N ILE A 160 1.38 -5.87 -12.38
CA ILE A 160 0.42 -5.71 -11.29
C ILE A 160 -0.63 -6.84 -11.30
N GLN A 161 -1.14 -7.22 -12.47
CA GLN A 161 -2.08 -8.33 -12.60
C GLN A 161 -1.48 -9.64 -12.05
N GLU A 162 -0.27 -9.99 -12.46
CA GLU A 162 0.44 -11.19 -11.97
C GLU A 162 0.66 -11.13 -10.45
N GLY A 163 1.02 -9.96 -9.92
CA GLY A 163 1.16 -9.75 -8.49
C GLY A 163 -0.15 -9.98 -7.73
N ILE A 164 -1.27 -9.46 -8.24
CA ILE A 164 -2.61 -9.69 -7.67
C ILE A 164 -2.96 -11.18 -7.71
N GLU A 165 -2.77 -11.84 -8.86
CA GLU A 165 -3.03 -13.27 -9.02
C GLU A 165 -2.19 -14.11 -8.04
N HIS A 166 -0.94 -13.72 -7.82
CA HIS A 166 -0.03 -14.37 -6.87
C HIS A 166 -0.50 -14.23 -5.40
N THR A 167 -1.22 -13.17 -5.04
CA THR A 167 -1.74 -13.03 -3.66
C THR A 167 -2.87 -14.00 -3.32
N PHE A 168 -3.63 -14.47 -4.32
CA PHE A 168 -4.77 -15.37 -4.07
C PHE A 168 -4.41 -16.71 -3.43
N PRO A 169 -3.44 -17.49 -3.94
CA PRO A 169 -3.04 -18.74 -3.28
C PRO A 169 -2.44 -18.51 -1.90
N VAL A 170 -1.78 -17.36 -1.66
CA VAL A 170 -1.25 -17.01 -0.33
C VAL A 170 -2.37 -16.96 0.71
N PHE A 171 -3.53 -16.39 0.37
CA PHE A 171 -4.69 -16.36 1.28
C PHE A 171 -5.16 -17.73 1.73
N ASN A 172 -5.22 -18.69 0.81
CA ASN A 172 -5.65 -20.05 1.11
C ASN A 172 -4.64 -20.80 1.99
N ALA A 173 -3.36 -20.42 1.95
CA ALA A 173 -2.32 -21.04 2.76
C ALA A 173 -2.18 -20.42 4.17
N THR A 174 -2.64 -19.18 4.36
CA THR A 174 -2.56 -18.45 5.64
C THR A 174 -3.83 -18.54 6.50
N GLY A 175 -4.86 -19.27 6.03
CA GLY A 175 -6.13 -19.50 6.71
C GLY A 175 -6.18 -20.81 7.48
#